data_AF-A0A356G4B7-F1
#
_entry.id   AF-A0A356G4B7-F1
#
_cell.length_a   1.000
_cell.length_b   1.000
_cell.length_c   1.000
_cell.angle_alpha   90.00
_cell.angle_beta   90.00
_cell.angle_gamma   90.00
#
_symmetry.space_group_name_H-M   'P 1'
#
loop_
_entity.id
_entity.type
_entity.pdbx_description
1 polymer ?
#
loop_
_entity_poly.entity_id
_entity_poly.type
_entity_poly.pdbx_seq_one_letter_code
_entity_poly.pdbx_strand_id
1 'polypeptide(L)'
;HELAAGGELELAEHRADVLLAGAGRAGSLVLDDGLAISWEDGTVRLTFADDRVGCGRDERAASVDAVRDLRVLVDSSAVEVFVNGGELALATRWFPRSERLTLVQRGQALLHIWEMGDGMAGTY
;
A
#
# COMPACT_ATOMS: atom_id res chain seq x y z
N HIS A 1 -11.79 -7.41 5.33
CA HIS A 1 -11.41 -8.39 4.29
C HIS A 1 -10.12 -9.08 4.66
N GLU A 2 -9.96 -10.33 4.24
CA GLU A 2 -8.68 -11.04 4.29
C GLU A 2 -8.25 -11.34 2.86
N LEU A 3 -6.98 -11.03 2.53
CA LEU A 3 -6.42 -11.31 1.21
C LEU A 3 -5.27 -12.28 1.36
N ALA A 4 -5.45 -13.47 0.79
CA ALA A 4 -4.43 -14.51 0.77
C ALA A 4 -3.32 -14.20 -0.26
N ALA A 5 -2.18 -14.86 -0.05
CA ALA A 5 -1.03 -14.87 -0.95
C ALA A 5 -1.42 -14.99 -2.43
N GLY A 6 -0.97 -14.03 -3.25
CA GLY A 6 -1.24 -14.03 -4.70
C GLY A 6 -2.65 -13.60 -5.09
N GLY A 7 -3.48 -13.19 -4.13
CA GLY A 7 -4.85 -12.76 -4.37
C GLY A 7 -4.97 -11.33 -4.87
N GLU A 8 -6.19 -11.00 -5.27
CA GLU A 8 -6.65 -9.67 -5.62
C GLU A 8 -7.94 -9.34 -4.86
N LEU A 9 -8.09 -8.08 -4.46
CA LEU A 9 -9.29 -7.54 -3.83
C LEU A 9 -9.63 -6.20 -4.48
N GLU A 10 -10.91 -5.97 -4.78
CA GLU A 10 -11.43 -4.67 -5.20
C GLU A 10 -12.28 -4.07 -4.07
N LEU A 11 -12.06 -2.79 -3.76
CA LEU A 11 -12.82 -2.00 -2.80
C LEU A 11 -13.53 -0.85 -3.53
N ALA A 12 -14.67 -0.41 -2.99
CA ALA A 12 -15.49 0.61 -3.64
C ALA A 12 -14.81 1.99 -3.69
N GLU A 13 -13.97 2.31 -2.72
CA GLU A 13 -13.26 3.59 -2.61
C GLU A 13 -11.78 3.37 -2.30
N HIS A 14 -10.95 4.37 -2.62
CA HIS A 14 -9.55 4.46 -2.20
C HIS A 14 -9.39 4.79 -0.71
N ARG A 15 -10.06 4.04 0.16
CA ARG A 15 -10.02 4.21 1.60
C ARG A 15 -9.81 2.87 2.27
N ALA A 16 -8.57 2.56 2.58
CA ALA A 16 -8.21 1.26 3.14
C ALA A 16 -7.08 1.37 4.16
N ASP A 17 -7.21 0.58 5.23
CA ASP A 17 -6.13 0.22 6.13
C ASP A 17 -5.73 -1.22 5.85
N VAL A 18 -4.50 -1.42 5.39
CA VAL A 18 -3.96 -2.72 5.00
C VAL A 18 -2.82 -3.09 5.95
N LEU A 19 -2.98 -4.20 6.66
CA LEU A 19 -2.00 -4.74 7.59
C LEU A 19 -1.39 -6.04 7.08
N LEU A 20 -0.08 -6.06 7.00
CA LEU A 20 0.78 -7.22 6.84
C LEU A 20 1.51 -7.48 8.16
N ALA A 21 1.04 -8.42 8.97
CA ALA A 21 1.63 -8.72 10.28
C ALA A 21 2.90 -9.61 10.23
N GLY A 22 3.25 -10.12 9.04
CA GLY A 22 4.38 -11.01 8.84
C GLY A 22 4.94 -10.87 7.44
N ALA A 23 5.79 -9.86 7.24
CA ALA A 23 6.53 -9.69 6.01
C ALA A 23 7.56 -10.82 5.90
N GLY A 24 7.30 -11.80 5.03
CA GLY A 24 8.33 -12.74 4.61
C GLY A 24 9.50 -12.03 3.93
N ARG A 25 10.49 -12.79 3.43
CA ARG A 25 11.72 -12.23 2.85
C ARG A 25 11.48 -11.17 1.77
N ALA A 26 10.48 -11.38 0.91
CA ALA A 26 10.13 -10.44 -0.14
C ALA A 26 8.64 -10.52 -0.49
N GLY A 27 8.13 -9.42 -1.07
CA GLY A 27 6.79 -9.34 -1.60
C GLY A 27 6.45 -7.94 -2.10
N SER A 28 5.22 -7.79 -2.59
CA SER A 28 4.65 -6.50 -2.96
C SER A 28 3.14 -6.45 -2.78
N LEU A 29 2.65 -5.22 -2.61
CA LEU A 29 1.27 -4.83 -2.69
C LEU A 29 1.15 -3.78 -3.80
N VAL A 30 0.27 -3.99 -4.77
CA VAL A 30 0.06 -3.08 -5.90
C VAL A 30 -1.33 -2.48 -5.82
N LEU A 31 -1.42 -1.15 -5.93
CA LEU A 31 -2.65 -0.36 -5.92
C LEU A 31 -2.95 0.09 -7.36
N ASP A 32 -4.15 -0.23 -7.85
CA ASP A 32 -4.67 -0.03 -9.22
C ASP A 32 -3.64 -0.09 -10.34
N ASP A 33 -2.80 -1.13 -10.37
CA ASP A 33 -1.67 -1.27 -11.32
C ASP A 33 -0.65 -0.11 -11.38
N GLY A 34 -0.85 0.93 -10.56
CA GLY A 34 -0.19 2.22 -10.68
C GLY A 34 0.85 2.53 -9.62
N LEU A 35 0.66 2.03 -8.38
CA LEU A 35 1.63 2.17 -7.29
C LEU A 35 1.97 0.80 -6.71
N ALA A 36 3.22 0.39 -6.81
CA ALA A 36 3.74 -0.81 -6.17
C ALA A 36 4.48 -0.44 -4.88
N ILE A 37 4.10 -1.06 -3.76
CA ILE A 37 4.85 -1.07 -2.50
C ILE A 37 5.52 -2.44 -2.41
N SER A 38 6.82 -2.51 -2.60
CA SER A 38 7.60 -3.75 -2.52
C SER A 38 8.58 -3.74 -1.36
N TRP A 39 8.92 -4.93 -0.88
CA TRP A 39 9.97 -5.13 0.09
C TRP A 39 10.82 -6.33 -0.29
N GLU A 40 12.12 -6.21 -0.07
CA GLU A 40 13.10 -7.29 -0.23
C GLU A 40 14.37 -6.95 0.54
N ASP A 41 14.89 -7.92 1.29
CA ASP A 41 16.19 -7.83 1.97
C ASP A 41 16.41 -6.49 2.73
N GLY A 42 15.39 -6.09 3.51
CA GLY A 42 15.41 -4.89 4.36
C GLY A 42 15.09 -3.58 3.62
N THR A 43 14.92 -3.59 2.30
CA THR A 43 14.58 -2.38 1.53
C THR A 43 13.09 -2.35 1.20
N VAL A 44 12.43 -1.24 1.51
CA VAL A 44 11.04 -0.94 1.09
C VAL A 44 11.09 0.08 -0.03
N ARG A 45 10.30 -0.16 -1.09
CA ARG A 45 10.29 0.63 -2.32
C ARG A 45 8.87 0.96 -2.75
N LEU A 46 8.66 2.22 -3.11
CA LEU A 46 7.47 2.72 -3.78
C LEU A 46 7.84 2.96 -5.23
N THR A 47 7.17 2.28 -6.16
CA THR A 47 7.41 2.41 -7.61
C THR A 47 6.12 2.80 -8.31
N PHE A 48 6.17 3.85 -9.12
CA PHE A 48 5.05 4.33 -9.91
C PHE A 48 5.10 3.74 -11.32
N ALA A 49 3.95 3.33 -11.85
CA ALA A 49 3.89 2.72 -13.17
C ALA A 49 4.25 3.70 -14.30
N ASP A 50 3.87 4.97 -14.16
CA ASP A 50 4.23 6.06 -15.07
C ASP A 50 3.92 7.45 -14.48
N ASP A 51 4.29 8.49 -15.25
CA ASP A 51 4.13 9.89 -14.87
C ASP A 51 2.67 10.32 -14.64
N ARG A 52 1.67 9.66 -15.24
CA ARG A 52 0.27 10.05 -15.03
C ARG A 52 -0.21 9.70 -13.62
N VAL A 53 0.34 8.63 -13.05
CA VAL A 53 0.01 8.19 -11.69
C VAL A 53 0.97 8.75 -10.64
N GLY A 54 2.22 9.03 -11.02
CA GLY A 54 3.25 9.55 -10.11
C GLY A 54 3.41 11.08 -10.10
N CYS A 55 3.06 11.75 -11.20
CA CYS A 55 3.26 13.19 -11.44
C CYS A 55 4.67 13.65 -11.07
N GLY A 56 5.66 13.17 -11.82
CA GLY A 56 7.09 13.40 -11.61
C GLY A 56 7.75 12.49 -10.58
N ARG A 57 7.01 11.53 -10.00
CA ARG A 57 7.55 10.50 -9.11
C ARG A 57 7.72 9.20 -9.89
N ASP A 58 8.93 8.67 -9.90
CA ASP A 58 9.24 7.36 -10.47
C ASP A 58 9.40 6.32 -9.36
N GLU A 59 10.27 6.62 -8.40
CA GLU A 59 10.63 5.68 -7.34
C GLU A 59 11.04 6.39 -6.04
N ARG A 60 10.73 5.77 -4.91
CA ARG A 60 11.30 6.11 -3.60
C ARG A 60 11.59 4.85 -2.82
N ALA A 61 12.80 4.72 -2.27
CA ALA A 61 13.18 3.58 -1.44
C ALA A 61 13.82 4.03 -0.12
N ALA A 62 13.69 3.19 0.90
CA ALA A 62 14.36 3.33 2.18
C ALA A 62 14.60 1.95 2.80
N SER A 63 15.60 1.84 3.67
CA SER A 63 16.03 0.56 4.23
C SER A 63 15.92 0.53 5.75
N VAL A 64 15.64 -0.66 6.27
CA VAL A 64 15.71 -1.09 7.66
C VAL A 64 16.49 -2.39 7.73
N ASP A 65 16.85 -2.86 8.92
CA ASP A 65 17.61 -4.12 9.06
C ASP A 65 16.83 -5.33 8.51
N ALA A 66 15.52 -5.38 8.78
CA ALA A 66 14.60 -6.36 8.22
C ALA A 66 13.17 -5.81 8.25
N VAL A 67 12.39 -6.11 7.21
CA VAL A 67 10.95 -5.81 7.16
C VAL A 67 10.22 -6.96 7.86
N ARG A 68 9.58 -6.67 9.00
CA ARG A 68 8.85 -7.63 9.84
C ARG A 68 7.34 -7.49 9.67
N ASP A 69 6.88 -6.25 9.60
CA ASP A 69 5.48 -5.90 9.35
C ASP A 69 5.39 -4.62 8.51
N LEU A 70 4.26 -4.49 7.81
CA LEU A 70 3.92 -3.31 7.01
C LEU A 70 2.45 -2.95 7.26
N ARG A 71 2.17 -1.66 7.48
CA ARG A 71 0.82 -1.11 7.46
C ARG A 71 0.72 -0.03 6.39
N VAL A 72 -0.25 -0.14 5.51
CA VAL A 72 -0.48 0.82 4.42
C VAL A 72 -1.84 1.46 4.64
N LEU A 73 -1.85 2.78 4.80
CA LEU A 73 -3.06 3.58 4.80
C LEU A 73 -3.23 4.20 3.41
N VAL A 74 -4.40 4.01 2.83
CA VAL A 74 -4.83 4.61 1.57
C VAL A 74 -5.98 5.54 1.89
N ASP A 75 -5.85 6.83 1.59
CA ASP A 75 -6.94 7.80 1.66
C ASP A 75 -6.96 8.66 0.39
N SER A 76 -7.89 8.32 -0.50
CA SER A 76 -8.06 8.92 -1.81
C SER A 76 -6.77 8.82 -2.65
N SER A 77 -5.95 9.86 -2.65
CA SER A 77 -4.67 9.91 -3.37
C SER A 77 -3.46 9.93 -2.43
N ALA A 78 -3.67 9.86 -1.12
CA ALA A 78 -2.61 9.77 -0.12
C ALA A 78 -2.35 8.30 0.21
N VAL A 79 -1.07 7.94 0.24
CA VAL A 79 -0.62 6.62 0.69
C VAL A 79 0.47 6.81 1.73
N GLU A 80 0.26 6.21 2.90
CA GLU A 80 1.23 6.17 4.00
C GLU A 80 1.59 4.73 4.31
N VAL A 81 2.89 4.44 4.40
CA VAL A 81 3.44 3.11 4.64
C VAL A 81 4.26 3.17 5.92
N PHE A 82 3.84 2.40 6.92
CA PHE A 82 4.54 2.23 8.19
C PHE A 82 5.18 0.86 8.22
N VAL A 83 6.49 0.83 8.41
CA VAL A 83 7.30 -0.39 8.49
C VAL A 83 7.64 -0.65 9.94
N ASN A 84 7.52 -1.91 10.38
CA ASN A 84 7.91 -2.35 11.73
C ASN A 84 7.28 -1.51 12.85
N GLY A 85 5.97 -1.27 12.79
CA GLY A 85 5.28 -0.42 13.76
C GLY A 85 5.69 1.06 13.73
N GLY A 86 6.27 1.55 12.62
CA GLY A 86 6.64 2.96 12.42
C GLY A 86 8.13 3.27 12.62
N GLU A 87 8.99 2.25 12.71
CA GLU A 87 10.46 2.42 12.67
C GLU A 87 10.90 3.19 11.41
N LEU A 88 10.23 2.92 10.29
CA LEU A 88 10.33 3.68 9.05
C LEU A 88 8.92 4.05 8.57
N ALA A 89 8.75 5.30 8.15
CA ALA A 89 7.52 5.79 7.54
C ALA A 89 7.79 6.39 6.16
N LEU A 90 6.97 6.03 5.18
CA LEU A 90 6.95 6.65 3.86
C LEU A 90 5.57 7.22 3.60
N ALA A 91 5.49 8.46 3.13
CA ALA A 91 4.27 9.05 2.64
C ALA A 91 4.46 9.45 1.17
N THR A 92 3.41 9.29 0.37
CA THR A 92 3.40 9.76 -1.01
C THR A 92 1.99 10.14 -1.46
N ARG A 93 1.93 10.81 -2.60
CA ARG A 93 0.71 10.97 -3.37
C ARG A 93 0.77 10.10 -4.61
N TRP A 94 -0.34 9.47 -4.93
CA TRP A 94 -0.56 8.68 -6.13
C TRP A 94 -1.93 9.01 -6.71
N PHE A 95 -2.03 9.09 -8.02
CA PHE A 95 -3.23 9.53 -8.71
C PHE A 95 -3.87 8.34 -9.44
N PRO A 96 -4.83 7.64 -8.81
CA PRO A 96 -5.50 6.49 -9.42
C PRO A 96 -6.26 6.89 -10.69
N ARG A 97 -6.42 5.92 -11.59
CA ARG A 97 -7.20 6.07 -12.83
C ARG A 97 -8.60 5.50 -12.74
N SER A 98 -8.80 4.63 -11.75
CA SER A 98 -10.07 3.99 -11.43
C SER A 98 -10.70 4.74 -10.27
N GLU A 99 -12.03 4.70 -10.17
CA GLU A 99 -12.78 5.14 -8.99
C GLU A 99 -12.78 4.07 -7.89
N ARG A 100 -12.47 2.82 -8.24
CA ARG A 100 -12.36 1.67 -7.34
C ARG A 100 -10.90 1.36 -7.04
N LEU A 101 -10.63 0.94 -5.81
CA LEU A 101 -9.30 0.53 -5.37
C LEU A 101 -9.11 -0.98 -5.57
N THR A 102 -8.19 -1.36 -6.45
CA THR A 102 -7.70 -2.72 -6.61
C THR A 102 -6.42 -2.92 -5.82
N LEU A 103 -6.38 -3.96 -5.01
CA LEU A 103 -5.23 -4.41 -4.25
C LEU A 103 -4.77 -5.77 -4.78
N VAL A 104 -3.58 -5.82 -5.36
CA VAL A 104 -2.96 -7.07 -5.82
C VAL A 104 -1.77 -7.38 -4.94
N GLN A 105 -1.82 -8.52 -4.24
CA GLN A 105 -0.71 -8.97 -3.43
C GLN A 105 0.16 -9.96 -4.20
N ARG A 106 1.48 -9.76 -4.16
CA ARG A 106 2.45 -10.76 -4.61
C ARG A 106 3.36 -11.11 -3.44
N GLY A 107 3.22 -12.30 -2.91
CA GLY A 107 3.95 -12.75 -1.72
C GLY A 107 3.22 -13.91 -1.06
N GLN A 108 3.77 -14.42 0.04
CA GLN A 108 3.23 -15.59 0.73
C GLN A 108 2.43 -15.26 2.00
N ALA A 109 2.30 -13.98 2.34
CA ALA A 109 1.68 -13.56 3.59
C ALA A 109 0.16 -13.36 3.44
N LEU A 110 -0.55 -13.31 4.58
CA LEU A 110 -1.95 -12.88 4.64
C LEU A 110 -2.00 -11.37 4.90
N LEU A 111 -2.89 -10.66 4.21
CA LEU A 111 -3.23 -9.27 4.52
C LEU A 111 -4.58 -9.18 5.22
N HIS A 112 -4.65 -8.37 6.26
CA HIS A 112 -5.90 -7.93 6.86
C HIS A 112 -6.22 -6.52 6.34
N ILE A 113 -7.43 -6.33 5.83
CA ILE A 113 -7.80 -5.10 5.12
C ILE A 113 -9.11 -4.59 5.69
N TRP A 114 -9.15 -3.32 6.09
CA TRP A 114 -10.36 -2.65 6.54
C TRP A 114 -10.65 -1.47 5.62
N GLU A 115 -11.89 -1.37 5.16
CA GLU A 115 -12.37 -0.14 4.50
C GLU A 115 -12.45 0.96 5.55
N MET A 116 -11.93 2.15 5.22
CA MET A 116 -11.99 3.31 6.11
C MET A 116 -13.18 4.19 5.75
N GLY A 117 -13.92 4.64 6.76
CA GLY A 117 -15.01 5.59 6.55
C GLY A 117 -14.49 6.99 6.22
N ASP A 118 -15.35 7.79 5.60
CA ASP A 118 -15.10 9.23 5.46
C ASP A 118 -15.20 9.90 6.83
N GLY A 119 -14.07 10.40 7.33
CA GLY A 119 -13.99 11.11 8.62
C GLY A 119 -14.80 12.42 8.66
N MET A 120 -15.24 12.92 7.50
CA MET A 120 -16.09 14.10 7.38
C MET A 120 -17.57 13.77 7.15
N ALA A 121 -17.96 12.49 7.05
CA ALA A 121 -19.34 12.10 6.84
C ALA A 121 -20.25 12.63 7.96
N GLY A 122 -21.26 13.42 7.59
CA GLY A 122 -22.21 14.01 8.54
C GLY A 122 -21.70 15.21 9.33
N THR A 123 -20.62 15.86 8.88
CA THR A 123 -20.00 17.01 9.59
C THR A 123 -20.39 18.38 9.02
N TYR A 124 -21.46 18.46 8.22
CA TYR A 124 -21.97 19.70 7.61
C TYR A 124 -23.49 19.71 7.53
#